data_AF-U4QM33-F1
#
_entry.id   AF-U4QM33-F1
#
_cell.length_a   1.000
_cell.length_b   1.000
_cell.length_c   1.000
_cell.angle_alpha   90.00
_cell.angle_beta   90.00
_cell.angle_gamma   90.00
#
_symmetry.space_group_name_H-M   'P 1'
#
loop_
_entity.id
_entity.type
_entity.pdbx_description
1 polymer ?
#
loop_
_entity_poly.entity_id
_entity_poly.type
_entity_poly.pdbx_seq_one_letter_code
_entity_poly.pdbx_strand_id
1 'polypeptide(L)'
;MPAVIFAVILGTIVGLVIHLGKWFNKGALLMQRPITKMIPTENLGISKDEFMSLMVTATVLFCASGTGIYGALDEGMSGDITILVSKSILDFFTAAIFAASLGYAVSIIAIPQFIIFVILFFLARFILPYTNSTMILDFKACGGFLMLATGFRIVKLKMFPIAEMIPAMILVMPLSWLWGNVILNFIH
;
A
#
# COMPACT_ATOMS: atom_id res chain seq x y z
N MET A 1 14.70 -8.29 -10.58
CA MET A 1 13.48 -8.75 -11.30
C MET A 1 12.91 -10.11 -10.85
N PRO A 2 13.63 -11.25 -10.90
CA PRO A 2 13.07 -12.54 -10.42
C PRO A 2 12.64 -12.48 -8.95
N ALA A 3 13.43 -11.80 -8.12
CA ALA A 3 13.14 -11.56 -6.71
C ALA A 3 11.81 -10.82 -6.50
N VAL A 4 11.44 -9.87 -7.37
CA VAL A 4 10.19 -9.10 -7.28
C VAL A 4 8.98 -10.00 -7.54
N ILE A 5 9.03 -10.80 -8.60
CA ILE A 5 7.94 -11.73 -8.94
C ILE A 5 7.75 -12.73 -7.80
N PHE A 6 8.85 -13.29 -7.30
CA PHE A 6 8.83 -14.22 -6.19
C PHE A 6 8.28 -13.59 -4.90
N ALA A 7 8.67 -12.35 -4.59
CA ALA A 7 8.14 -11.60 -3.46
C ALA A 7 6.63 -11.32 -3.58
N VAL A 8 6.14 -10.98 -4.78
CA VAL A 8 4.71 -10.78 -5.02
C VAL A 8 3.94 -12.08 -4.82
N ILE A 9 4.42 -13.20 -5.36
CA ILE A 9 3.77 -14.51 -5.22
C ILE A 9 3.75 -14.94 -3.75
N LEU A 10 4.92 -14.98 -3.10
CA LEU A 10 5.02 -15.38 -1.69
C LEU A 10 4.27 -14.43 -0.77
N GLY A 11 4.39 -13.12 -0.99
CA GLY A 11 3.67 -12.11 -0.23
C GLY A 11 2.16 -12.29 -0.31
N THR A 12 1.64 -12.60 -1.50
CA THR A 12 0.22 -12.89 -1.70
C THR A 12 -0.21 -14.17 -0.98
N ILE A 13 0.61 -15.23 -1.03
CA ILE A 13 0.34 -16.49 -0.30
C ILE A 13 0.31 -16.23 1.21
N VAL A 14 1.32 -15.52 1.73
CA VAL A 14 1.41 -15.16 3.14
C VAL A 14 0.19 -14.33 3.56
N GLY A 15 -0.19 -13.33 2.75
CA GLY A 15 -1.40 -12.54 2.96
C GLY A 15 -2.66 -13.40 3.06
N LEU A 16 -2.86 -14.29 2.08
CA LEU A 16 -4.01 -15.20 2.06
C LEU A 16 -4.06 -16.10 3.30
N VAL A 17 -2.92 -16.60 3.78
CA VAL A 17 -2.80 -17.44 4.98
C VAL A 17 -3.14 -16.65 6.25
N ILE A 18 -2.63 -15.42 6.40
CA ILE A 18 -2.95 -14.57 7.55
C ILE A 18 -4.34 -13.91 7.45
N HIS A 19 -5.02 -14.08 6.31
CA HIS A 19 -6.27 -13.43 5.97
C HIS A 19 -6.22 -11.91 6.18
N LEU A 20 -5.20 -11.25 5.64
CA LEU A 20 -4.98 -9.82 5.83
C LEU A 20 -6.16 -8.99 5.29
N GLY A 21 -6.83 -9.48 4.26
CA GLY A 21 -8.06 -8.90 3.73
C GLY A 21 -9.18 -8.82 4.77
N LYS A 22 -9.30 -9.78 5.71
CA LYS A 22 -10.26 -9.69 6.82
C LYS A 22 -9.89 -8.57 7.79
N TRP A 23 -8.60 -8.34 8.02
CA TRP A 23 -8.13 -7.22 8.84
C TRP A 23 -8.41 -5.88 8.18
N PHE A 24 -8.14 -5.75 6.88
CA PHE A 24 -8.47 -4.54 6.11
C PHE A 24 -9.98 -4.29 6.07
N ASN A 25 -10.80 -5.32 5.88
CA ASN A 25 -12.26 -5.20 5.95
C ASN A 25 -12.73 -4.75 7.35
N LYS A 26 -12.14 -5.29 8.42
CA LYS A 26 -12.41 -4.80 9.78
C LYS A 26 -11.99 -3.35 9.97
N GLY A 27 -10.83 -2.95 9.45
CA GLY A 27 -10.35 -1.58 9.46
C GLY A 27 -11.30 -0.62 8.74
N ALA A 28 -11.72 -0.97 7.52
CA ALA A 28 -12.69 -0.18 6.78
C ALA A 28 -14.06 -0.10 7.49
N LEU A 29 -14.49 -1.16 8.20
CA LEU A 29 -15.71 -1.13 9.03
C LEU A 29 -15.56 -0.18 10.22
N LEU A 30 -14.39 -0.17 10.87
CA LEU A 30 -14.08 0.76 11.94
C LEU A 30 -14.07 2.20 11.44
N MET A 31 -13.51 2.44 10.26
CA MET A 31 -13.52 3.76 9.62
C MET A 31 -14.94 4.17 9.20
N GLN A 32 -15.81 3.22 8.83
CA GLN A 32 -17.21 3.49 8.49
C GLN A 32 -18.06 3.95 9.67
N ARG A 33 -17.82 3.44 10.89
CA ARG A 33 -18.62 3.75 12.09
C ARG A 33 -18.83 5.26 12.37
N PRO A 34 -17.78 6.10 12.43
CA PRO A 34 -17.96 7.55 12.64
C PRO A 34 -18.70 8.22 11.47
N ILE A 35 -18.52 7.72 10.25
CA ILE A 35 -19.16 8.27 9.04
C ILE A 35 -20.66 8.00 9.05
N THR A 36 -21.08 6.76 9.31
CA THR A 36 -22.52 6.41 9.40
C THR A 36 -23.27 7.16 10.49
N LYS A 37 -22.55 7.67 11.50
CA LYS A 37 -23.13 8.48 12.58
C LYS A 37 -23.31 9.95 12.16
N MET A 38 -22.51 10.44 11.21
CA MET A 38 -22.59 11.81 10.70
C MET A 38 -23.38 11.93 9.38
N ILE A 39 -23.41 10.86 8.57
CA ILE A 39 -24.12 10.80 7.28
C ILE A 39 -24.77 9.40 7.17
N PRO A 40 -26.11 9.31 7.12
CA PRO A 40 -26.77 8.03 6.91
C PRO A 40 -26.39 7.45 5.55
N THR A 41 -25.92 6.20 5.55
CA THR A 41 -25.52 5.43 4.35
C THR A 41 -26.62 5.28 3.30
N GLU A 42 -27.88 5.56 3.62
CA GLU A 42 -29.02 5.54 2.69
C GLU A 42 -28.88 6.55 1.54
N ASN A 43 -28.09 7.63 1.71
CA ASN A 43 -27.91 8.65 0.67
C ASN A 43 -26.79 8.35 -0.34
N LEU A 44 -26.02 7.27 -0.18
CA LEU A 44 -24.82 7.02 -1.00
C LEU A 44 -25.08 6.18 -2.27
N GLY A 45 -26.27 5.64 -2.48
CA GLY A 45 -26.64 4.92 -3.71
C GLY A 45 -25.83 3.63 -4.01
N ILE A 46 -24.88 3.26 -3.16
CA ILE A 46 -24.00 2.09 -3.32
C ILE A 46 -24.22 1.07 -2.19
N SER A 47 -24.05 -0.21 -2.51
CA SER A 47 -24.18 -1.27 -1.52
C SER A 47 -23.08 -1.17 -0.45
N LYS A 48 -23.36 -1.68 0.75
CA LYS A 48 -22.39 -1.71 1.86
C LYS A 48 -21.10 -2.45 1.45
N ASP A 49 -21.23 -3.56 0.74
CA ASP A 49 -20.07 -4.35 0.31
C ASP A 49 -19.22 -3.62 -0.74
N GLU A 50 -19.87 -2.86 -1.63
CA GLU A 50 -19.18 -2.04 -2.62
C GLU A 50 -18.45 -0.86 -1.96
N PHE A 51 -19.09 -0.17 -1.02
CA PHE A 51 -18.47 0.88 -0.21
C PHE A 51 -17.23 0.34 0.53
N MET A 52 -17.37 -0.82 1.16
CA MET A 52 -16.29 -1.50 1.87
C MET A 52 -15.13 -1.86 0.95
N SER A 53 -15.43 -2.41 -0.23
CA SER A 53 -14.41 -2.75 -1.23
C SER A 53 -13.67 -1.50 -1.73
N LEU A 54 -14.38 -0.40 -2.00
CA LEU A 54 -13.80 0.87 -2.43
C LEU A 54 -12.93 1.50 -1.32
N MET A 55 -13.39 1.48 -0.07
CA MET A 55 -12.62 1.96 1.09
C MET A 55 -11.32 1.18 1.29
N VAL A 56 -11.36 -0.14 1.18
CA VAL A 56 -10.14 -0.97 1.24
C VAL A 56 -9.23 -0.63 0.06
N THR A 57 -9.78 -0.52 -1.14
CA THR A 57 -9.01 -0.20 -2.36
C THR A 57 -8.30 1.14 -2.24
N ALA A 58 -8.99 2.19 -1.81
CA ALA A 58 -8.42 3.49 -1.55
C ALA A 58 -7.35 3.43 -0.44
N THR A 59 -7.62 2.74 0.67
CA THR A 59 -6.65 2.61 1.78
C THR A 59 -5.35 1.95 1.33
N VAL A 60 -5.44 0.85 0.57
CA VAL A 60 -4.24 0.19 0.01
C VAL A 60 -3.52 1.08 -0.99
N LEU A 61 -4.26 1.78 -1.87
CA LEU A 61 -3.67 2.71 -2.84
C LEU A 61 -2.87 3.83 -2.17
N PHE A 62 -3.42 4.42 -1.11
CA PHE A 62 -2.80 5.52 -0.39
C PHE A 62 -1.66 5.06 0.53
N CYS A 63 -1.90 4.02 1.33
CA CYS A 63 -0.98 3.59 2.40
C CYS A 63 0.10 2.61 1.94
N ALA A 64 -0.19 1.73 0.97
CA ALA A 64 0.71 0.66 0.53
C ALA A 64 1.40 0.96 -0.80
N SER A 65 1.49 2.24 -1.18
CA SER A 65 2.20 2.66 -2.38
C SER A 65 3.71 2.52 -2.20
N GLY A 66 4.41 1.97 -3.20
CA GLY A 66 5.87 1.83 -3.16
C GLY A 66 6.60 3.15 -3.03
N THR A 67 6.13 4.20 -3.71
CA THR A 67 6.71 5.54 -3.60
C THR A 67 6.36 6.22 -2.28
N GLY A 68 5.19 5.91 -1.69
CA GLY A 68 4.81 6.39 -0.36
C GLY A 68 5.67 5.78 0.75
N ILE A 69 5.77 4.45 0.78
CA ILE A 69 6.58 3.74 1.79
C ILE A 69 8.06 4.08 1.64
N TYR A 70 8.60 4.02 0.41
CA TYR A 70 10.00 4.39 0.17
C TYR A 70 10.23 5.87 0.49
N GLY A 71 9.33 6.76 0.09
CA GLY A 71 9.42 8.18 0.41
C GLY A 71 9.54 8.42 1.91
N ALA A 72 8.66 7.82 2.72
CA ALA A 72 8.71 7.96 4.17
C ALA A 72 10.03 7.46 4.79
N LEU A 73 10.59 6.37 4.24
CA LEU A 73 11.90 5.87 4.65
C LEU A 73 13.02 6.83 4.23
N ASP A 74 13.01 7.31 2.98
CA ASP A 74 14.02 8.20 2.42
C ASP A 74 14.04 9.55 3.15
N GLU A 75 12.87 10.11 3.45
CA GLU A 75 12.71 11.32 4.25
C GLU A 75 13.27 11.14 5.67
N GLY A 76 13.01 10.01 6.32
CA GLY A 76 13.50 9.72 7.67
C GLY A 76 15.02 9.58 7.78
N MET A 77 15.69 9.24 6.67
CA MET A 77 17.16 9.12 6.60
C MET A 77 17.82 10.38 6.06
N SER A 78 17.38 10.86 4.91
CA SER A 78 18.01 11.96 4.15
C SER A 78 17.43 13.34 4.50
N GLY A 79 16.24 13.40 5.10
CA GLY A 79 15.51 14.65 5.35
C GLY A 79 14.89 15.26 4.10
N ASP A 80 14.92 14.57 2.94
CA ASP A 80 14.35 15.07 1.70
C ASP A 80 12.85 14.75 1.61
N ILE A 81 12.03 15.80 1.63
CA ILE A 81 10.57 15.72 1.58
C ILE A 81 10.00 15.63 0.15
N THR A 82 10.85 15.79 -0.88
CA THR A 82 10.42 15.97 -2.29
C THR A 82 9.51 14.84 -2.77
N ILE A 83 9.81 13.60 -2.37
CA ILE A 83 9.03 12.42 -2.77
C ILE A 83 7.63 12.45 -2.15
N LEU A 84 7.49 12.72 -0.85
CA LEU A 84 6.19 12.76 -0.18
C LEU A 84 5.36 13.97 -0.60
N VAL A 85 6.00 15.12 -0.86
CA VAL A 85 5.31 16.31 -1.39
C VAL A 85 4.73 16.00 -2.77
N SER A 86 5.52 15.39 -3.65
CA SER A 86 5.05 14.95 -4.98
C SER A 86 3.90 13.96 -4.85
N LYS A 87 3.99 13.00 -3.92
CA LYS A 87 2.93 12.02 -3.65
C LYS A 87 1.65 12.68 -3.13
N SER A 88 1.76 13.68 -2.26
CA SER A 88 0.61 14.37 -1.67
C SER A 88 -0.24 15.08 -2.73
N ILE A 89 0.40 15.65 -3.75
CA ILE A 89 -0.31 16.24 -4.90
C ILE A 89 -1.09 15.16 -5.66
N LEU A 90 -0.47 14.01 -5.95
CA LEU A 90 -1.15 12.89 -6.61
C LEU A 90 -2.30 12.33 -5.76
N ASP A 91 -2.11 12.29 -4.44
CA ASP A 91 -3.11 11.79 -3.51
C ASP A 91 -4.32 12.71 -3.41
N PHE A 92 -4.13 14.03 -3.50
CA PHE A 92 -5.23 14.98 -3.53
C PHE A 92 -6.19 14.71 -4.70
N PHE A 93 -5.67 14.59 -5.93
CA PHE A 93 -6.50 14.30 -7.10
C PHE A 93 -7.14 12.91 -7.02
N THR A 94 -6.39 11.92 -6.54
CA THR A 94 -6.91 10.56 -6.36
C THR A 94 -8.02 10.53 -5.30
N ALA A 95 -7.86 11.27 -4.20
CA ALA A 95 -8.84 11.38 -3.14
C ALA A 95 -10.11 12.08 -3.63
N ALA A 96 -9.98 13.12 -4.48
CA ALA A 96 -11.13 13.76 -5.12
C ALA A 96 -11.94 12.78 -5.98
N ILE A 97 -11.27 11.88 -6.73
CA ILE A 97 -11.93 10.82 -7.51
C ILE A 97 -12.68 9.86 -6.59
N PHE A 98 -12.04 9.37 -5.53
CA PHE A 98 -12.70 8.49 -4.57
C PHE A 98 -13.82 9.20 -3.81
N ALA A 99 -13.72 10.50 -3.55
CA ALA A 99 -14.73 11.28 -2.84
C ALA A 99 -16.04 11.37 -3.64
N ALA A 100 -16.01 11.25 -4.96
CA ALA A 100 -17.23 11.17 -5.77
C ALA A 100 -18.07 9.92 -5.45
N SER A 101 -17.44 8.81 -5.02
CA SER A 101 -18.13 7.55 -4.68
C SER A 101 -18.27 7.33 -3.17
N LEU A 102 -17.27 7.71 -2.39
CA LEU A 102 -17.18 7.46 -0.95
C LEU A 102 -17.53 8.70 -0.11
N GLY A 103 -17.65 9.88 -0.72
CA GLY A 103 -17.91 11.15 -0.05
C GLY A 103 -16.81 11.52 0.95
N TYR A 104 -17.21 12.08 2.08
CA TYR A 104 -16.31 12.46 3.17
C TYR A 104 -15.53 11.28 3.78
N ALA A 105 -15.94 10.04 3.53
CA ALA A 105 -15.30 8.85 4.07
C ALA A 105 -13.81 8.74 3.70
N VAL A 106 -13.44 9.26 2.52
CA VAL A 106 -12.07 9.23 2.01
C VAL A 106 -11.11 9.96 2.93
N SER A 107 -11.55 11.06 3.57
CA SER A 107 -10.71 11.85 4.48
C SER A 107 -10.19 11.05 5.68
N ILE A 108 -10.93 10.03 6.12
CA ILE A 108 -10.52 9.18 7.25
C ILE A 108 -9.29 8.34 6.90
N ILE A 109 -9.02 8.07 5.62
CA ILE A 109 -7.84 7.31 5.16
C ILE A 109 -6.53 8.05 5.48
N ALA A 110 -6.58 9.38 5.65
CA ALA A 110 -5.41 10.14 6.07
C ALA A 110 -4.86 9.68 7.44
N ILE A 111 -5.72 9.17 8.32
CA ILE A 111 -5.32 8.70 9.67
C ILE A 111 -4.40 7.47 9.59
N PRO A 112 -4.81 6.32 8.99
CA PRO A 112 -3.92 5.18 8.86
C PRO A 112 -2.69 5.50 8.01
N GLN A 113 -2.82 6.32 6.96
CA GLN A 113 -1.67 6.73 6.15
C GLN A 113 -0.62 7.48 6.97
N PHE A 114 -1.05 8.46 7.77
CA PHE A 114 -0.17 9.22 8.66
C PHE A 114 0.53 8.32 9.67
N ILE A 115 -0.22 7.42 10.33
CA ILE A 115 0.35 6.47 11.31
C ILE A 115 1.42 5.60 10.66
N ILE A 116 1.14 5.02 9.49
CA ILE A 116 2.08 4.13 8.80
C ILE A 116 3.35 4.91 8.38
N PHE A 117 3.20 6.10 7.80
CA PHE A 117 4.34 6.87 7.31
C PHE A 117 5.21 7.41 8.44
N VAL A 118 4.62 7.86 9.55
CA VAL A 118 5.39 8.30 10.73
C VAL A 118 6.17 7.14 11.35
N ILE A 119 5.56 5.95 11.45
CA ILE A 119 6.25 4.74 11.92
C ILE A 119 7.45 4.43 11.01
N LEU A 120 7.25 4.46 9.69
CA LEU A 120 8.31 4.21 8.71
C LEU A 120 9.41 5.28 8.78
N PHE A 121 9.06 6.55 8.95
CA PHE A 121 10.01 7.65 9.11
C PHE A 121 10.97 7.40 10.27
N PHE A 122 10.48 6.93 11.42
CA PHE A 122 11.35 6.57 12.55
C PHE A 122 12.15 5.29 12.31
N LEU A 123 11.57 4.30 11.61
CA LEU A 123 12.24 3.05 11.25
C LEU A 123 13.31 3.21 10.17
N ALA A 124 13.28 4.30 9.39
CA ALA A 124 14.19 4.59 8.30
C ALA A 124 15.66 4.38 8.69
N ARG A 125 16.05 4.91 9.87
CA ARG A 125 17.42 4.84 10.39
C ARG A 125 17.89 3.41 10.67
N PHE A 126 16.96 2.49 10.91
CA PHE A 126 17.28 1.08 11.16
C PHE A 126 17.25 0.26 9.88
N ILE A 127 16.37 0.58 8.93
CA ILE A 127 16.16 -0.24 7.73
C ILE A 127 17.15 0.14 6.63
N LEU A 128 17.24 1.42 6.27
CA LEU A 128 17.96 1.86 5.07
C LEU A 128 19.48 1.60 5.09
N PRO A 129 20.22 1.59 6.23
CA PRO A 129 21.65 1.26 6.22
C PRO A 129 21.96 -0.16 5.73
N TYR A 130 20.99 -1.08 5.84
CA TYR A 130 21.13 -2.45 5.36
C TYR A 130 20.59 -2.66 3.94
N THR A 131 20.11 -1.59 3.29
CA THR A 131 19.58 -1.65 1.92
C THR A 131 20.63 -1.21 0.91
N ASN A 132 20.60 -1.84 -0.26
CA ASN A 132 21.42 -1.44 -1.41
C ASN A 132 20.53 -0.85 -2.52
N SER A 133 21.15 -0.21 -3.51
CA SER A 133 20.43 0.42 -4.63
C SER A 133 19.54 -0.56 -5.40
N THR A 134 19.99 -1.82 -5.56
CA THR A 134 19.22 -2.89 -6.20
C THR A 134 17.97 -3.28 -5.43
N MET A 135 18.04 -3.40 -4.10
CA MET A 135 16.89 -3.70 -3.25
C MET A 135 15.86 -2.58 -3.30
N ILE A 136 16.31 -1.31 -3.34
CA ILE A 136 15.42 -0.15 -3.46
C ILE A 136 14.70 -0.17 -4.81
N LEU A 137 15.40 -0.48 -5.90
CA LEU A 137 14.79 -0.60 -7.23
C LEU A 137 13.77 -1.74 -7.29
N ASP A 138 14.10 -2.92 -6.75
CA ASP A 138 13.18 -4.05 -6.68
C ASP A 138 11.97 -3.72 -5.79
N PHE A 139 12.15 -2.99 -4.68
CA PHE A 139 11.06 -2.52 -3.82
C PHE A 139 10.12 -1.55 -4.55
N LYS A 140 10.68 -0.56 -5.26
CA LYS A 140 9.89 0.38 -6.08
C LYS A 140 9.12 -0.35 -7.18
N ALA A 141 9.74 -1.34 -7.83
CA ALA A 141 9.08 -2.18 -8.83
C ALA A 141 7.92 -2.99 -8.22
N CYS A 142 8.13 -3.63 -7.06
CA CYS A 142 7.08 -4.35 -6.34
C CYS A 142 5.89 -3.44 -6.00
N GLY A 143 6.15 -2.26 -5.46
CA GLY A 143 5.08 -1.29 -5.16
C GLY A 143 4.34 -0.80 -6.41
N GLY A 144 5.04 -0.67 -7.55
CA GLY A 144 4.43 -0.40 -8.84
C GLY A 144 3.46 -1.50 -9.28
N PHE A 145 3.82 -2.78 -9.10
CA PHE A 145 2.90 -3.90 -9.38
C PHE A 145 1.65 -3.88 -8.51
N LEU A 146 1.79 -3.56 -7.21
CA LEU A 146 0.64 -3.42 -6.31
C LEU A 146 -0.27 -2.25 -6.77
N MET A 147 0.30 -1.13 -7.20
CA MET A 147 -0.46 -0.01 -7.75
C MET A 147 -1.18 -0.39 -9.05
N LEU A 148 -0.56 -1.15 -9.95
CA LEU A 148 -1.21 -1.66 -11.16
C LEU A 148 -2.37 -2.61 -10.83
N ALA A 149 -2.18 -3.55 -9.90
CA ALA A 149 -3.23 -4.46 -9.44
C ALA A 149 -4.41 -3.68 -8.81
N THR A 150 -4.10 -2.61 -8.08
CA THR A 150 -5.10 -1.70 -7.50
C THR A 150 -5.85 -0.94 -8.59
N GLY A 151 -5.13 -0.43 -9.61
CA GLY A 151 -5.74 0.20 -10.79
C GLY A 151 -6.74 -0.71 -11.49
N PHE A 152 -6.36 -1.96 -11.77
CA PHE A 152 -7.27 -2.96 -12.37
C PHE A 152 -8.52 -3.23 -11.54
N ARG A 153 -8.38 -3.19 -10.21
CA ARG A 153 -9.51 -3.34 -9.28
C ARG A 153 -10.43 -2.12 -9.31
N ILE A 154 -9.89 -0.91 -9.38
CA ILE A 154 -10.67 0.34 -9.47
C ILE A 154 -11.54 0.36 -10.73
N VAL A 155 -10.95 0.02 -11.89
CA VAL A 155 -11.70 -0.05 -13.16
C VAL A 155 -12.57 -1.31 -13.30
N LYS A 156 -12.65 -2.14 -12.24
CA LYS A 156 -13.41 -3.39 -12.19
C LYS A 156 -13.07 -4.40 -13.31
N LEU A 157 -11.88 -4.32 -13.91
CA LEU A 157 -11.42 -5.28 -14.91
C LEU A 157 -11.06 -6.63 -14.27
N LYS A 158 -10.34 -6.60 -13.15
CA LYS A 158 -10.01 -7.80 -12.36
C LYS A 158 -9.92 -7.45 -10.89
N MET A 159 -10.67 -8.19 -10.07
CA MET A 159 -10.70 -8.02 -8.62
C MET A 159 -9.50 -8.72 -7.98
N PHE A 160 -8.32 -8.12 -8.07
CA PHE A 160 -7.13 -8.61 -7.37
C PHE A 160 -7.28 -8.48 -5.85
N PRO A 161 -6.79 -9.45 -5.06
CA PRO A 161 -6.80 -9.39 -3.59
C PRO A 161 -5.69 -8.46 -3.08
N ILE A 162 -5.72 -7.19 -3.45
CA ILE A 162 -4.66 -6.19 -3.20
C ILE A 162 -4.25 -6.06 -1.73
N ALA A 163 -5.18 -6.24 -0.79
CA ALA A 163 -4.86 -6.24 0.64
C ALA A 163 -3.95 -7.42 1.00
N GLU A 164 -4.19 -8.59 0.42
CA GLU A 164 -3.35 -9.79 0.62
C GLU A 164 -1.98 -9.67 -0.05
N MET A 165 -1.82 -8.74 -1.00
CA MET A 165 -0.54 -8.52 -1.69
C MET A 165 0.43 -7.65 -0.88
N ILE A 166 -0.03 -6.94 0.16
CA ILE A 166 0.79 -6.02 0.97
C ILE A 166 2.03 -6.67 1.59
N PRO A 167 2.00 -7.92 2.11
CA PRO A 167 3.19 -8.56 2.66
C PRO A 167 4.35 -8.66 1.66
N ALA A 168 4.08 -8.61 0.34
CA ALA A 168 5.11 -8.56 -0.68
C ALA A 168 6.06 -7.36 -0.51
N MET A 169 5.55 -6.22 -0.02
CA MET A 169 6.35 -5.01 0.23
C MET A 169 7.37 -5.22 1.35
N ILE A 170 7.06 -6.07 2.33
CA ILE A 170 7.99 -6.38 3.42
C ILE A 170 8.99 -7.45 2.94
N LEU A 171 8.55 -8.44 2.18
CA LEU A 171 9.36 -9.57 1.74
C LEU A 171 10.33 -9.24 0.60
N VAL A 172 10.05 -8.23 -0.23
CA VAL A 172 10.88 -7.94 -1.42
C VAL A 172 12.31 -7.54 -1.05
N MET A 173 12.51 -6.77 0.01
CA MET A 173 13.86 -6.35 0.44
C MET A 173 14.73 -7.56 0.87
N PRO A 174 14.33 -8.42 1.83
CA PRO A 174 15.14 -9.57 2.22
C PRO A 174 15.30 -10.60 1.08
N LEU A 175 14.28 -10.80 0.24
CA LEU A 175 14.38 -11.69 -0.92
C LEU A 175 15.32 -11.16 -1.99
N SER A 176 15.33 -9.85 -2.26
CA SER A 176 16.27 -9.23 -3.18
C SER A 176 17.71 -9.35 -2.67
N TRP A 177 17.93 -9.16 -1.37
CA TRP A 177 19.24 -9.39 -0.74
C TRP A 177 19.71 -10.85 -0.89
N LEU A 178 18.84 -11.82 -0.63
CA LEU A 178 19.14 -13.25 -0.75
C LEU A 178 19.46 -13.63 -2.20
N TRP A 179 18.69 -13.07 -3.14
CA TRP A 179 18.92 -13.28 -4.57
C TRP A 179 20.27 -12.73 -5.03
N GLY A 180 20.60 -11.52 -4.58
CA GLY A 180 21.85 -10.84 -4.92
C GLY A 180 23.10 -11.53 -4.38
N ASN A 181 23.08 -11.98 -3.12
CA ASN A 181 24.28 -12.48 -2.44
C ASN A 181 24.46 -14.00 -2.51
N VAL A 182 23.36 -14.76 -2.63
CA VAL A 182 23.44 -16.23 -2.60
C VAL A 182 23.21 -16.78 -4.01
N ILE A 183 22.08 -16.45 -4.63
CA ILE A 183 21.67 -17.13 -5.87
C ILE A 183 22.55 -16.73 -7.05
N LEU A 184 22.86 -15.44 -7.22
CA LEU A 184 23.75 -15.00 -8.31
C LEU A 184 25.19 -15.52 -8.13
N ASN A 185 25.68 -15.62 -6.90
CA ASN A 185 27.01 -16.17 -6.61
C ASN A 185 27.09 -17.70 -6.77
N PHE A 186 25.96 -18.41 -6.83
CA PHE A 186 25.91 -19.85 -7.11
C PHE A 186 25.77 -20.16 -8.61
N ILE A 187 25.37 -19.18 -9.42
CA ILE A 187 25.16 -19.33 -10.86
C ILE A 187 26.40 -18.87 -11.67
N HIS A 188 27.26 -18.05 -11.07
CA HIS A 188 28.58 -17.69 -11.58
C HIS A 188 29.68 -18.51 -10.93
#